data_AF-A0A6A7L9P6-F1
#
_entry.id   AF-A0A6A7L9P6-F1
#
_cell.length_a   1.000
_cell.length_b   1.000
_cell.length_c   1.000
_cell.angle_alpha   90.00
_cell.angle_beta   90.00
_cell.angle_gamma   90.00
#
_symmetry.space_group_name_H-M   'P 1'
#
loop_
_entity.id
_entity.type
_entity.pdbx_description
1 polymer ?
#
loop_
_entity_poly.entity_id
_entity_poly.type
_entity_poly.pdbx_seq_one_letter_code
_entity_poly.pdbx_strand_id
1 'polypeptide(L)' 'MPELPHVAIYVERLDALIKDHPLERVRLVSPFVLRSAVPPIDEVTGKRVLAVRRLGKRIL' A
#
# COMPACT_ATOMS: atom_id res chain seq x y z
N MET A 1 -10.28 11.68 9.99
CA MET A 1 -10.11 10.74 8.87
C MET A 1 -9.81 11.56 7.62
N PRO A 2 -8.75 11.27 6.85
CA PRO A 2 -8.41 12.09 5.68
C PRO A 2 -9.55 12.05 4.66
N GLU A 3 -10.00 13.23 4.23
CA GLU A 3 -10.98 13.39 3.14
C GLU A 3 -10.41 13.04 1.75
N LEU A 4 -11.28 12.93 0.74
CA LEU A 4 -10.90 12.54 -0.63
C LEU A 4 -9.74 13.33 -1.26
N PRO A 5 -9.60 14.66 -1.04
CA PRO A 5 -8.45 15.43 -1.54
C PRO A 5 -7.13 14.97 -0.90
N HIS A 6 -7.15 14.58 0.38
CA HIS A 6 -5.95 14.16 1.09
C HIS A 6 -5.41 12.82 0.58
N VAL A 7 -6.29 11.89 0.21
CA VAL A 7 -5.87 10.59 -0.34
C VAL A 7 -5.20 10.75 -1.70
N ALA A 8 -5.64 11.70 -2.53
CA ALA A 8 -5.00 11.96 -3.83
C ALA A 8 -3.53 12.40 -3.65
N ILE A 9 -3.28 13.31 -2.71
CA ILE A 9 -1.92 13.75 -2.37
C ILE A 9 -1.06 12.56 -1.89
N TYR A 10 -1.61 11.66 -1.07
CA TYR A 10 -0.86 10.48 -0.65
C TYR A 10 -0.52 9.54 -1.80
N VAL A 11 -1.44 9.34 -2.75
CA VAL A 11 -1.17 8.52 -3.94
C VAL A 11 -0.03 9.11 -4.76
N GLU A 12 -0.09 10.41 -5.07
CA GLU A 12 0.96 11.09 -5.85
C GLU A 12 2.32 11.03 -5.16
N ARG A 13 2.35 11.26 -3.85
CA ARG A 13 3.59 11.22 -3.07
C ARG A 13 4.14 9.80 -2.94
N LEU A 14 3.28 8.80 -2.72
CA LEU A 14 3.72 7.41 -2.66
C LEU A 14 4.27 6.96 -4.01
N ASP A 15 3.56 7.20 -5.11
CA ASP A 15 4.05 6.81 -6.44
C ASP A 15 5.43 7.41 -6.73
N ALA A 16 5.64 8.70 -6.43
CA ALA A 16 6.94 9.35 -6.61
C ALA A 16 8.06 8.79 -5.71
N LEU A 17 7.74 8.22 -4.55
CA LEU A 17 8.72 7.77 -3.56
C LEU A 17 9.08 6.28 -3.68
N ILE A 18 8.12 5.43 -4.02
CA ILE A 18 8.29 3.97 -3.92
C ILE A 18 8.10 3.23 -5.23
N LYS A 19 7.67 3.90 -6.31
CA LYS A 19 7.55 3.24 -7.61
C LYS A 19 8.89 2.64 -8.04
N ASP A 20 8.80 1.43 -8.58
CA ASP A 20 9.93 0.59 -8.98
C ASP A 20 10.85 0.15 -7.83
N HIS A 21 10.54 0.45 -6.56
CA HIS A 21 11.27 -0.12 -5.42
C HIS A 21 10.69 -1.49 -5.01
N PRO A 22 11.54 -2.44 -4.59
CA PRO A 22 11.09 -3.72 -4.05
C PRO A 22 10.53 -3.55 -2.62
N LEU A 23 9.48 -4.31 -2.29
CA LEU A 23 9.00 -4.43 -0.92
C LEU A 23 9.88 -5.42 -0.15
N GLU A 24 10.74 -4.92 0.74
CA GLU A 24 11.69 -5.78 1.46
C GLU A 24 11.05 -6.65 2.53
N ARG A 25 10.06 -6.11 3.25
CA ARG A 25 9.37 -6.81 4.34
C ARG A 25 8.07 -6.11 4.71
N VAL A 26 7.06 -6.88 5.10
CA VAL A 26 5.86 -6.36 5.76
C VAL A 26 5.91 -6.68 7.26
N ARG A 27 5.69 -5.67 8.12
CA ARG A 27 5.56 -5.84 9.56
C ARG A 27 4.16 -5.37 10.01
N LEU A 28 3.35 -6.30 10.50
CA LEU A 28 2.07 -6.00 11.11
C LEU A 28 2.26 -5.76 12.61
N VAL A 29 1.93 -4.56 13.08
CA VAL A 29 2.10 -4.16 14.50
C VAL A 29 0.98 -4.73 15.39
N SER A 30 -0.17 -5.07 14.80
CA SER A 30 -1.31 -5.65 15.51
C SER A 30 -2.05 -6.64 14.59
N PRO A 31 -2.57 -7.76 15.13
CA PRO A 31 -3.34 -8.74 14.36
C PRO A 31 -4.67 -8.19 13.82
N PHE A 32 -5.15 -7.05 14.34
CA PHE A 32 -6.41 -6.45 13.90
C PHE A 32 -6.29 -5.55 12.67
N VAL A 33 -5.05 -5.26 12.22
CA VAL A 33 -4.81 -4.46 11.00
C VAL A 33 -5.23 -5.23 9.75
N LEU A 34 -4.95 -6.53 9.73
CA LEU A 34 -5.25 -7.42 8.62
C LEU A 34 -5.67 -8.78 9.17
N ARG A 35 -6.95 -9.12 9.03
CA ARG A 35 -7.49 -10.40 9.52
C ARG A 35 -7.23 -11.54 8.55
N SER A 36 -7.54 -11.32 7.27
CA SER A 36 -7.41 -12.33 6.22
C SER A 36 -7.01 -11.64 4.92
N ALA A 37 -6.03 -12.21 4.23
CA ALA A 37 -5.58 -11.78 2.92
C ALA A 37 -5.34 -13.01 2.05
N VAL A 38 -5.87 -12.98 0.83
CA VAL A 38 -5.58 -13.98 -0.21
C VAL A 38 -5.15 -13.18 -1.45
N PRO A 39 -3.91 -13.37 -1.94
CA PRO A 39 -2.85 -14.22 -1.39
C PRO A 39 -2.36 -13.76 0.00
N PRO A 40 -1.66 -14.64 0.75
CA PRO A 40 -0.93 -14.27 1.97
C PRO A 40 -0.08 -13.00 1.80
N ILE A 41 -0.07 -12.15 2.83
CA ILE A 41 0.55 -10.82 2.76
C ILE A 41 2.07 -10.87 2.59
N ASP A 42 2.71 -11.94 3.05
CA ASP A 42 4.15 -12.17 2.93
C ASP A 42 4.61 -12.44 1.50
N GLU A 43 3.71 -12.88 0.61
CA GLU A 43 4.01 -13.08 -0.82
C GLU A 43 4.37 -11.79 -1.57
N VAL A 44 4.17 -10.61 -0.97
CA VAL A 44 4.59 -9.34 -1.60
C VAL A 44 6.08 -9.08 -1.44
N THR A 45 6.75 -9.83 -0.56
CA THR A 45 8.19 -9.67 -0.30
C THR A 45 9.00 -9.87 -1.59
N GLY A 46 9.89 -8.92 -1.88
CA GLY A 46 10.70 -8.89 -3.11
C GLY A 46 9.98 -8.42 -4.37
N LYS A 47 8.65 -8.26 -4.35
CA LYS A 47 7.90 -7.71 -5.50
C LYS A 47 8.11 -6.20 -5.58
N ARG A 48 8.14 -5.68 -6.81
CA ARG A 48 8.30 -4.24 -7.08
C ARG A 48 6.95 -3.54 -7.12
N VAL A 49 6.91 -2.32 -6.60
CA VAL A 49 5.72 -1.46 -6.72
C VAL A 49 5.65 -0.92 -8.15
N LEU A 50 4.63 -1.31 -8.90
CA LEU A 50 4.48 -0.89 -10.30
C LEU A 50 3.78 0.47 -10.46
N ALA A 51 2.80 0.72 -9.59
CA ALA A 51 2.04 1.96 -9.54
C ALA A 51 1.31 2.05 -8.20
N VAL A 52 1.02 3.27 -7.76
CA VAL A 52 0.09 3.54 -6.67
C VAL A 52 -1.17 4.18 -7.26
N ARG A 53 -2.33 3.62 -6.95
CA ARG A 53 -3.64 4.06 -7.45
C ARG A 53 -4.61 4.25 -6.32
N ARG A 54 -5.83 4.69 -6.63
CA ARG A 54 -6.93 4.71 -5.67
C ARG A 54 -8.24 4.23 -6.23
N LEU A 55 -9.07 3.73 -5.32
CA LEU A 55 -10.49 3.48 -5.52
C LEU A 55 -11.26 4.13 -4.37
N GLY A 56 -11.78 5.35 -4.60
CA GLY A 56 -12.39 6.16 -3.56
C GLY A 56 -11.40 6.51 -2.45
N LYS A 57 -11.57 5.89 -1.27
CA LYS A 57 -10.69 6.05 -0.10
C LYS A 57 -9.63 4.93 0.05
N ARG A 58 -9.62 3.95 -0.86
CA ARG A 58 -8.65 2.84 -0.85
C ARG A 58 -7.45 3.19 -1.71
N ILE A 59 -6.25 2.98 -1.20
CA ILE A 59 -5.00 3.03 -1.98
C ILE A 59 -4.73 1.62 -2.50
N LEU A 60 -4.38 1.52 -3.78
CA LEU A 60 -4.10 0.27 -4.50
C LEU A 60 -2.66 0.24 -4.99
#